data_AF-D9UH83-F1
#
_entry.id   AF-D9UH83-F1
#
_cell.length_a   1.000
_cell.length_b   1.000
_cell.length_c   1.000
_cell.angle_alpha   90.00
_cell.angle_beta   90.00
_cell.angle_gamma   90.00
#
_symmetry.space_group_name_H-M   'P 1'
#
loop_
_entity.id
_entity.type
_entity.pdbx_description
1 polymer ?
#
loop_
_entity_poly.entity_id
_entity_poly.type
_entity_poly.pdbx_seq_one_letter_code
_entity_poly.pdbx_strand_id
1 'polypeptide(L)'
;MGPTVSTVDTLGAVLFIGWTVAMWVAVAVLAVGNRRAVRPWMYKLAVALIGVGVVSQLGHFQEHVTQAGYWVAHPYAPAWMTPWAESFSRGLGQVDSSKPALGMEILHLTGNFMFLAGLVGVVQITHRVTGELKARKWARMGVWMQGIHGLEHVALTLSVALGASRAIGLSTWFGAIEPGPALVTYRVWWHFVANLVGTFILVTAVYHLWKEKRRVRESYGLVEPGDVAATADASEPLSPHGEDDPAPADDGLSRAENEPPRVDAPAHADGSPRAEEDAAHADDPSRVLAPAKHL
;
A
#
# COMPACT_ATOMS: atom_id res chain seq x y z
N MET A 1 10.64 -33.63 -4.50
CA MET A 1 11.88 -32.86 -4.32
C MET A 1 11.74 -31.64 -5.20
N GLY A 2 11.60 -30.45 -4.63
CA GLY A 2 11.55 -29.21 -5.42
C GLY A 2 12.89 -28.98 -6.15
N PRO A 3 12.90 -28.14 -7.21
CA PRO A 3 14.14 -27.76 -7.88
C PRO A 3 15.12 -27.15 -6.89
N THR A 4 16.41 -27.49 -7.03
CA THR A 4 17.49 -26.94 -6.20
C THR A 4 17.54 -25.41 -6.34
N VAL A 5 17.69 -24.70 -5.21
CA VAL A 5 17.85 -23.25 -5.22
C VAL A 5 19.20 -22.91 -5.88
N SER A 6 19.16 -22.06 -6.90
CA SER A 6 20.35 -21.66 -7.67
C SER A 6 21.05 -20.47 -7.03
N THR A 7 22.33 -20.25 -7.39
CA THR A 7 23.07 -19.05 -6.97
C THR A 7 22.38 -17.76 -7.44
N VAL A 8 21.71 -17.78 -8.58
CA VAL A 8 20.95 -16.63 -9.10
C VAL A 8 19.77 -16.30 -8.19
N ASP A 9 19.05 -17.31 -7.69
CA ASP A 9 17.93 -17.11 -6.75
C ASP A 9 18.42 -16.44 -5.46
N THR A 10 19.51 -16.95 -4.87
CA THR A 10 20.10 -16.38 -3.65
C THR A 10 20.61 -14.96 -3.86
N LEU A 11 21.37 -14.71 -4.93
CA LEU A 11 21.88 -13.37 -5.22
C LEU A 11 20.75 -12.37 -5.48
N GLY A 12 19.72 -12.78 -6.22
CA GLY A 12 18.52 -11.97 -6.45
C GLY A 12 17.84 -11.59 -5.14
N ALA A 13 17.62 -12.57 -4.25
CA ALA A 13 17.02 -12.34 -2.93
C ALA A 13 17.84 -11.36 -2.06
N VAL A 14 19.16 -11.55 -1.98
CA VAL A 14 20.06 -10.68 -1.22
C VAL A 14 20.06 -9.26 -1.78
N LEU A 15 20.16 -9.10 -3.11
CA LEU A 15 20.10 -7.79 -3.74
C LEU A 15 18.76 -7.10 -3.52
N PHE A 16 17.65 -7.85 -3.56
CA PHE A 16 16.31 -7.32 -3.33
C PHE A 16 16.12 -6.79 -1.89
N ILE A 17 16.59 -7.55 -0.88
CA ILE A 17 16.65 -7.10 0.52
C ILE A 17 17.57 -5.88 0.66
N GLY A 18 18.79 -5.97 0.12
CA GLY A 18 19.78 -4.89 0.19
C GLY A 18 19.25 -3.58 -0.40
N TRP A 19 18.49 -3.69 -1.50
CA TRP A 19 17.84 -2.55 -2.13
C TRP A 19 16.74 -1.95 -1.26
N THR A 20 15.92 -2.78 -0.61
CA THR A 20 14.91 -2.32 0.35
C THR A 20 15.55 -1.58 1.52
N VAL A 21 16.63 -2.12 2.07
CA VAL A 21 17.42 -1.46 3.13
C VAL A 21 17.95 -0.11 2.64
N ALA A 22 18.52 -0.04 1.43
CA ALA A 22 19.02 1.20 0.84
C ALA A 22 17.91 2.27 0.69
N MET A 23 16.70 1.88 0.29
CA MET A 23 15.55 2.79 0.22
C MET A 23 15.18 3.35 1.59
N TRP A 24 15.18 2.53 2.64
CA TRP A 24 14.88 2.99 4.00
C TRP A 24 15.99 3.85 4.61
N VAL A 25 17.26 3.58 4.25
CA VAL A 25 18.37 4.49 4.56
C VAL A 25 18.14 5.85 3.88
N ALA A 26 17.73 5.88 2.61
CA ALA A 26 17.40 7.12 1.91
C ALA A 26 16.23 7.87 2.58
N VAL A 27 15.18 7.17 3.04
CA VAL A 27 14.10 7.75 3.85
C VAL A 27 14.65 8.41 5.11
N ALA A 28 15.51 7.73 5.86
CA ALA A 28 16.10 8.26 7.08
C ALA A 28 16.98 9.50 6.81
N VAL A 29 17.80 9.45 5.75
CA VAL A 29 18.62 10.58 5.30
C VAL A 29 17.76 11.79 4.94
N LEU A 30 16.65 11.59 4.22
CA LEU A 30 15.70 12.66 3.89
C LEU A 30 15.02 13.21 5.14
N ALA A 31 14.58 12.35 6.06
CA ALA A 31 13.93 12.76 7.31
C ALA A 31 14.85 13.62 8.18
N VAL A 32 16.12 13.21 8.35
CA VAL A 32 17.13 13.99 9.09
C VAL A 32 17.50 15.27 8.34
N GLY A 33 17.72 15.18 7.02
CA GLY A 33 18.03 16.32 6.17
C GLY A 33 16.93 17.37 6.16
N ASN A 34 15.66 16.96 6.26
CA ASN A 34 14.51 17.85 6.30
C ASN A 34 14.46 18.75 7.55
N ARG A 35 15.25 18.43 8.58
CA ARG A 35 15.42 19.28 9.78
C ARG A 35 16.54 20.32 9.64
N ARG A 36 17.29 20.31 8.54
CA ARG A 36 18.47 21.16 8.30
C ARG A 36 18.26 22.12 7.12
N ALA A 37 19.28 22.93 6.81
CA ALA A 37 19.30 23.75 5.61
C ALA A 37 19.06 22.92 4.35
N VAL A 38 18.24 23.46 3.44
CA VAL A 38 17.87 22.82 2.18
C VAL A 38 19.11 22.59 1.32
N ARG A 39 19.24 21.40 0.74
CA ARG A 39 20.23 21.12 -0.30
C ARG A 39 19.56 20.59 -1.57
N PRO A 40 19.95 21.06 -2.77
CA PRO A 40 19.37 20.62 -4.05
C PRO A 40 19.35 19.10 -4.28
N TRP A 41 20.36 18.38 -3.78
CA TRP A 41 20.44 16.92 -3.96
C TRP A 41 19.33 16.17 -3.21
N MET A 42 18.75 16.75 -2.15
CA MET A 42 17.65 16.12 -1.41
C MET A 42 16.41 15.96 -2.27
N TYR A 43 16.11 16.95 -3.13
CA TYR A 43 15.04 16.86 -4.11
C TYR A 43 15.29 15.68 -5.07
N LYS A 44 16.51 15.58 -5.62
CA LYS A 44 16.89 14.49 -6.53
C LYS A 44 16.79 13.12 -5.86
N LEU A 45 17.27 12.99 -4.62
CA LEU A 45 17.16 11.75 -3.85
C LEU A 45 15.70 11.37 -3.60
N ALA A 46 14.86 12.33 -3.23
CA ALA A 46 13.45 12.07 -3.00
C ALA A 46 12.72 11.67 -4.29
N VAL A 47 13.01 12.33 -5.42
CA VAL A 47 12.47 11.94 -6.74
C VAL A 47 12.91 10.53 -7.12
N ALA A 48 14.19 10.18 -6.93
CA ALA A 48 14.70 8.83 -7.20
C ALA A 48 14.00 7.78 -6.33
N LEU A 49 13.87 8.04 -5.02
CA LEU A 49 13.17 7.17 -4.07
C LEU A 49 11.71 6.94 -4.47
N ILE A 50 10.99 8.01 -4.85
CA ILE A 50 9.61 7.93 -5.33
C ILE A 50 9.54 7.11 -6.62
N GLY A 51 10.43 7.37 -7.59
CA GLY A 51 10.49 6.64 -8.85
C GLY A 51 10.70 5.14 -8.66
N VAL A 52 11.65 4.76 -7.81
CA VAL A 52 11.88 3.36 -7.44
C VAL A 52 10.65 2.76 -6.76
N GLY A 53 10.01 3.48 -5.83
CA GLY A 53 8.78 3.03 -5.18
C GLY A 53 7.63 2.81 -6.17
N VAL A 54 7.49 3.66 -7.19
CA VAL A 54 6.51 3.48 -8.28
C VAL A 54 6.80 2.23 -9.08
N VAL A 55 8.04 2.02 -9.53
CA VAL A 55 8.42 0.82 -10.29
C VAL A 55 8.17 -0.45 -9.47
N SER A 56 8.52 -0.41 -8.18
CA SER A 56 8.31 -1.52 -7.25
C SER A 56 6.83 -1.87 -7.10
N GLN A 57 5.97 -0.87 -6.93
CA GLN A 57 4.52 -1.08 -6.80
C GLN A 57 3.89 -1.57 -8.11
N LEU A 58 4.36 -1.10 -9.27
CA LEU A 58 3.87 -1.60 -10.55
C LEU A 58 4.19 -3.08 -10.73
N GLY A 59 5.43 -3.51 -10.44
CA GLY A 59 5.80 -4.94 -10.49
C GLY A 59 5.01 -5.77 -9.49
N HIS A 60 4.88 -5.29 -8.25
CA HIS A 60 4.13 -6.00 -7.21
C HIS A 60 2.63 -6.11 -7.53
N PHE A 61 2.00 -5.04 -8.02
CA PHE A 61 0.60 -5.07 -8.43
C PHE A 61 0.40 -5.96 -9.67
N GLN A 62 1.32 -5.93 -10.64
CA GLN A 62 1.28 -6.81 -11.80
C GLN A 62 1.29 -8.28 -11.38
N GLU A 63 2.09 -8.67 -10.40
CA GLU A 63 2.10 -10.03 -9.85
C GLU A 63 0.72 -10.43 -9.30
N HIS A 64 0.09 -9.56 -8.50
CA HIS A 64 -1.25 -9.81 -7.94
C HIS A 64 -2.35 -9.85 -9.00
N VAL A 65 -2.27 -9.00 -10.03
CA VAL A 65 -3.18 -9.07 -11.19
C VAL A 65 -3.05 -10.40 -11.90
N THR A 66 -1.82 -10.88 -12.13
CA THR A 66 -1.59 -12.17 -12.79
C THR A 66 -2.04 -13.34 -11.92
N GLN A 67 -1.86 -13.28 -10.59
CA GLN A 67 -2.38 -14.27 -9.66
C GLN A 67 -3.91 -14.34 -9.69
N ALA A 68 -4.58 -13.18 -9.65
CA ALA A 68 -6.03 -13.12 -9.72
C ALA A 68 -6.56 -13.66 -11.07
N GLY A 69 -5.95 -13.25 -12.19
CA GLY A 69 -6.29 -13.73 -13.52
C GLY A 69 -6.08 -15.24 -13.67
N TYR A 70 -4.95 -15.76 -13.19
CA TYR A 70 -4.67 -17.19 -13.20
C TYR A 70 -5.66 -17.97 -12.33
N TRP A 71 -5.98 -17.47 -11.14
CA TRP A 71 -6.91 -18.10 -10.21
C TRP A 71 -8.32 -18.21 -10.81
N VAL A 72 -8.80 -17.19 -11.54
CA VAL A 72 -10.11 -17.25 -12.23
C VAL A 72 -10.17 -18.43 -13.20
N ALA A 73 -9.07 -18.73 -13.90
CA ALA A 73 -8.99 -19.89 -14.80
C ALA A 73 -8.71 -21.22 -14.07
N HIS A 74 -8.11 -21.18 -12.88
CA HIS A 74 -7.63 -22.37 -12.15
C HIS A 74 -7.89 -22.26 -10.63
N PRO A 75 -9.15 -22.22 -10.17
CA PRO A 75 -9.48 -21.89 -8.77
C PRO A 75 -9.02 -22.95 -7.74
N TYR A 76 -8.72 -24.16 -8.21
CA TYR A 76 -8.23 -25.27 -7.38
C TYR A 76 -6.71 -25.50 -7.50
N ALA A 77 -6.02 -24.72 -8.32
CA ALA A 77 -4.56 -24.79 -8.43
C ALA A 77 -3.90 -23.89 -7.37
N PRO A 78 -2.62 -24.15 -7.03
CA PRO A 78 -1.82 -23.19 -6.27
C PRO A 78 -1.79 -21.82 -6.95
N ALA A 79 -1.60 -20.76 -6.15
CA ALA A 79 -1.41 -19.43 -6.70
C ALA A 79 -0.20 -19.42 -7.64
N TRP A 80 -0.40 -18.93 -8.86
CA TRP A 80 0.66 -18.84 -9.85
C TRP A 80 1.66 -17.74 -9.47
N MET A 81 2.91 -17.92 -9.91
CA MET A 81 3.94 -16.91 -9.75
C MET A 81 4.67 -16.69 -11.05
N THR A 82 5.08 -15.44 -11.31
CA THR A 82 6.04 -15.19 -12.38
C THR A 82 7.39 -15.86 -12.08
N PRO A 83 8.20 -16.20 -13.11
CA PRO A 83 9.50 -16.85 -12.89
C PRO A 83 10.45 -16.07 -11.98
N TRP A 84 10.42 -14.73 -12.01
CA TRP A 84 11.24 -13.90 -11.13
C TRP A 84 10.71 -13.87 -9.70
N ALA A 85 9.39 -13.80 -9.50
CA ALA A 85 8.81 -13.87 -8.16
C ALA A 85 9.11 -15.23 -7.52
N GLU A 86 8.98 -16.31 -8.28
CA GLU A 86 9.33 -17.66 -7.82
C GLU A 86 10.82 -17.77 -7.48
N SER A 87 11.70 -17.22 -8.32
CA SER A 87 13.14 -17.14 -8.06
C SER A 87 13.45 -16.41 -6.75
N PHE A 88 12.88 -15.22 -6.53
CA PHE A 88 13.07 -14.47 -5.29
C PHE A 88 12.52 -15.22 -4.08
N SER A 89 11.32 -15.79 -4.17
CA SER A 89 10.72 -16.56 -3.07
C SER A 89 11.58 -17.75 -2.68
N ARG A 90 12.08 -18.53 -3.66
CA ARG A 90 13.01 -19.64 -3.40
C ARG A 90 14.31 -19.17 -2.76
N GLY A 91 14.89 -18.07 -3.24
CA GLY A 91 16.09 -17.48 -2.64
C GLY A 91 15.88 -17.01 -1.19
N LEU A 92 14.76 -16.34 -0.91
CA LEU A 92 14.40 -15.85 0.42
C LEU A 92 14.02 -17.01 1.37
N GLY A 93 13.45 -18.09 0.84
CA GLY A 93 13.10 -19.30 1.60
C GLY A 93 14.31 -20.06 2.15
N GLN A 94 15.54 -19.74 1.71
CA GLN A 94 16.76 -20.33 2.28
C GLN A 94 16.99 -19.96 3.75
N VAL A 95 16.35 -18.90 4.25
CA VAL A 95 16.38 -18.54 5.68
C VAL A 95 15.92 -19.70 6.55
N ASP A 96 14.89 -20.44 6.12
CA ASP A 96 14.45 -21.68 6.76
C ASP A 96 13.77 -22.58 5.72
N SER A 97 14.56 -23.46 5.12
CA SER A 97 14.07 -24.39 4.08
C SER A 97 13.03 -25.40 4.58
N SER A 98 12.84 -25.54 5.90
CA SER A 98 11.77 -26.38 6.46
C SER A 98 10.39 -25.71 6.38
N LYS A 99 10.33 -24.41 6.05
CA LYS A 99 9.12 -23.58 6.03
C LYS A 99 8.87 -23.00 4.63
N PRO A 100 8.26 -23.75 3.69
CA PRO A 100 8.12 -23.33 2.30
C PRO A 100 7.34 -22.01 2.13
N ALA A 101 6.40 -21.70 3.03
CA ALA A 101 5.66 -20.44 3.00
C ALA A 101 6.53 -19.21 3.38
N LEU A 102 7.63 -19.39 4.11
CA LEU A 102 8.41 -18.27 4.65
C LEU A 102 9.01 -17.40 3.54
N GLY A 103 9.54 -18.01 2.47
CA GLY A 103 10.09 -17.27 1.33
C GLY A 103 9.07 -16.34 0.68
N MET A 104 7.82 -16.80 0.57
CA MET A 104 6.71 -15.99 0.05
C MET A 104 6.31 -14.85 0.98
N GLU A 105 6.26 -15.09 2.30
CA GLU A 105 5.93 -14.03 3.24
C GLU A 105 7.03 -12.95 3.27
N ILE A 106 8.31 -13.34 3.24
CA ILE A 106 9.43 -12.40 3.13
C ILE A 106 9.35 -11.62 1.82
N LEU A 107 9.08 -12.27 0.69
CA LEU A 107 8.96 -11.62 -0.62
C LEU A 107 7.90 -10.50 -0.59
N HIS A 108 6.70 -10.82 -0.09
CA HIS A 108 5.63 -9.82 0.05
C HIS A 108 6.03 -8.72 1.02
N LEU A 109 6.60 -9.06 2.17
CA LEU A 109 7.05 -8.08 3.15
C LEU A 109 8.04 -7.08 2.53
N THR A 110 9.05 -7.58 1.81
CA THR A 110 10.06 -6.76 1.13
C THR A 110 9.42 -5.84 0.08
N GLY A 111 8.56 -6.38 -0.80
CA GLY A 111 7.85 -5.59 -1.81
C GLY A 111 6.97 -4.49 -1.19
N ASN A 112 6.24 -4.80 -0.13
CA ASN A 112 5.40 -3.85 0.60
C ASN A 112 6.21 -2.73 1.26
N PHE A 113 7.41 -3.03 1.78
CA PHE A 113 8.30 -2.04 2.38
C PHE A 113 8.93 -1.11 1.34
N MET A 114 9.22 -1.60 0.13
CA MET A 114 9.66 -0.76 -0.99
C MET A 114 8.57 0.20 -1.45
N PHE A 115 7.32 -0.28 -1.57
CA PHE A 115 6.18 0.58 -1.88
C PHE A 115 5.97 1.64 -0.79
N LEU A 116 5.99 1.25 0.49
CA LEU A 116 5.85 2.17 1.61
C LEU A 116 6.93 3.27 1.59
N ALA A 117 8.18 2.90 1.33
CA ALA A 117 9.28 3.86 1.22
C ALA A 117 9.04 4.91 0.11
N GLY A 118 8.46 4.50 -1.03
CA GLY A 118 8.06 5.42 -2.10
C GLY A 118 7.00 6.44 -1.66
N LEU A 119 5.95 5.99 -0.97
CA LEU A 119 4.91 6.87 -0.41
C LEU A 119 5.47 7.83 0.64
N VAL A 120 6.33 7.34 1.54
CA VAL A 120 7.05 8.18 2.49
C VAL A 120 7.92 9.19 1.75
N GLY A 121 8.54 8.82 0.63
CA GLY A 121 9.25 9.74 -0.26
C GLY A 121 8.39 10.93 -0.71
N VAL A 122 7.12 10.70 -1.09
CA VAL A 122 6.16 11.78 -1.43
C VAL A 122 5.85 12.67 -0.22
N VAL A 123 5.69 12.08 0.97
CA VAL A 123 5.48 12.85 2.20
C VAL A 123 6.72 13.71 2.52
N GLN A 124 7.92 13.15 2.39
CA GLN A 124 9.18 13.82 2.69
C GLN A 124 9.51 14.92 1.68
N ILE A 125 9.31 14.69 0.38
CA ILE A 125 9.60 15.70 -0.65
C ILE A 125 8.67 16.91 -0.47
N THR A 126 7.42 16.67 -0.09
CA THR A 126 6.45 17.74 0.09
C THR A 126 6.58 18.44 1.44
N HIS A 127 7.25 17.86 2.45
CA HIS A 127 7.25 18.29 3.86
C HIS A 127 7.45 19.80 4.09
N ARG A 128 8.30 20.45 3.29
CA ARG A 128 8.68 21.87 3.47
C ARG A 128 7.71 22.87 2.85
N VAL A 129 6.79 22.44 1.99
CA VAL A 129 5.81 23.33 1.36
C VAL A 129 4.76 23.74 2.40
N THR A 130 4.52 25.04 2.55
CA THR A 130 3.47 25.58 3.43
C THR A 130 2.07 25.29 2.88
N GLY A 131 1.12 25.07 3.79
CA GLY A 131 -0.25 24.70 3.46
C GLY A 131 -0.45 23.21 3.15
N GLU A 132 -1.67 22.87 2.75
CA GLU A 132 -2.04 21.51 2.38
C GLU A 132 -1.83 21.27 0.88
N LEU A 133 -0.98 20.29 0.56
CA LEU A 133 -0.82 19.76 -0.79
C LEU A 133 -1.67 18.50 -0.96
N LYS A 134 -2.37 18.38 -2.09
CA LYS A 134 -3.16 17.18 -2.39
C LYS A 134 -2.26 15.95 -2.46
N ALA A 135 -1.06 16.10 -3.03
CA ALA A 135 -0.07 15.02 -3.08
C ALA A 135 0.27 14.49 -1.67
N ARG A 136 0.48 15.38 -0.70
CA ARG A 136 0.81 15.01 0.68
C ARG A 136 -0.37 14.31 1.36
N LYS A 137 -1.60 14.78 1.14
CA LYS A 137 -2.81 14.16 1.70
C LYS A 137 -2.97 12.72 1.22
N TRP A 138 -2.91 12.49 -0.09
CA TRP A 138 -3.00 11.15 -0.68
C TRP A 138 -1.84 10.25 -0.23
N ALA A 139 -0.61 10.77 -0.22
CA ALA A 139 0.55 10.01 0.24
C ALA A 139 0.43 9.59 1.71
N ARG A 140 -0.06 10.45 2.61
CA ARG A 140 -0.30 10.10 4.03
C ARG A 140 -1.35 9.00 4.18
N MET A 141 -2.43 9.07 3.40
CA MET A 141 -3.43 8.00 3.38
C MET A 141 -2.82 6.68 2.90
N GLY A 142 -1.98 6.74 1.86
CA GLY A 142 -1.21 5.59 1.38
C GLY A 142 -0.28 5.02 2.45
N VAL A 143 0.47 5.88 3.16
CA VAL A 143 1.37 5.44 4.25
C VAL A 143 0.59 4.71 5.35
N TRP A 144 -0.59 5.17 5.73
CA TRP A 144 -1.43 4.49 6.73
C TRP A 144 -1.93 3.13 6.23
N MET A 145 -2.55 3.11 5.06
CA MET A 145 -3.10 1.88 4.46
C MET A 145 -1.99 0.84 4.26
N GLN A 146 -0.87 1.26 3.65
CA GLN A 146 0.28 0.41 3.38
C GLN A 146 1.02 0.03 4.66
N GLY A 147 1.00 0.88 5.68
CA GLY A 147 1.55 0.58 7.00
C GLY A 147 0.77 -0.55 7.68
N ILE A 148 -0.56 -0.51 7.66
CA ILE A 148 -1.41 -1.58 8.21
C ILE A 148 -1.18 -2.89 7.45
N HIS A 149 -1.18 -2.86 6.13
CA HIS A 149 -0.91 -4.03 5.29
C HIS A 149 0.52 -4.56 5.49
N GLY A 150 1.51 -3.69 5.61
CA GLY A 150 2.89 -4.06 5.93
C GLY A 150 3.02 -4.71 7.31
N LEU A 151 2.33 -4.20 8.32
CA LEU A 151 2.26 -4.81 9.66
C LEU A 151 1.62 -6.19 9.63
N GLU A 152 0.60 -6.38 8.80
CA GLU A 152 0.02 -7.71 8.56
C GLU A 152 1.08 -8.68 8.03
N HIS A 153 1.86 -8.30 7.02
CA HIS A 153 2.94 -9.13 6.50
C HIS A 153 4.05 -9.39 7.51
N VAL A 154 4.34 -8.43 8.40
CA VAL A 154 5.24 -8.67 9.54
C VAL A 154 4.67 -9.78 10.42
N ALA A 155 3.37 -9.72 10.77
CA ALA A 155 2.72 -10.75 11.58
C ALA A 155 2.69 -12.13 10.89
N LEU A 156 2.37 -12.19 9.59
CA LEU A 156 2.41 -13.42 8.80
C LEU A 156 3.83 -14.02 8.75
N THR A 157 4.83 -13.19 8.49
CA THR A 157 6.25 -13.62 8.43
C THR A 157 6.74 -14.10 9.78
N LEU A 158 6.50 -13.34 10.85
CA LEU A 158 6.95 -13.68 12.19
C LEU A 158 6.24 -14.92 12.74
N SER A 159 4.94 -15.08 12.51
CA SER A 159 4.21 -16.28 12.95
C SER A 159 4.79 -17.55 12.34
N VAL A 160 5.05 -17.56 11.02
CA VAL A 160 5.70 -18.70 10.35
C VAL A 160 7.14 -18.88 10.85
N ALA A 161 7.92 -17.79 10.92
CA ALA A 161 9.32 -17.85 11.37
C ALA A 161 9.46 -18.42 12.78
N LEU A 162 8.55 -18.05 13.70
CA LEU A 162 8.53 -18.48 15.10
C LEU A 162 7.87 -19.86 15.30
N GLY A 163 7.46 -20.55 14.23
CA GLY A 163 7.04 -21.94 14.28
C GLY A 163 5.52 -22.17 14.40
N ALA A 164 4.69 -21.16 14.13
CA ALA A 164 3.27 -21.42 13.93
C ALA A 164 3.09 -22.35 12.71
N SER A 165 2.12 -23.26 12.79
CA SER A 165 1.82 -24.20 11.70
C SER A 165 1.26 -23.53 10.44
N ARG A 166 0.86 -22.26 10.56
CA ARG A 166 0.31 -21.43 9.50
C ARG A 166 0.60 -19.95 9.78
N ALA A 167 0.57 -19.13 8.74
CA ALA A 167 0.68 -17.69 8.87
C ALA A 167 -0.58 -17.12 9.56
N ILE A 168 -0.40 -16.11 10.42
CA ILE A 168 -1.47 -15.48 11.21
C ILE A 168 -1.57 -13.99 10.85
N GLY A 169 -2.70 -13.58 10.28
CA GLY A 169 -2.98 -12.20 9.84
C GLY A 169 -4.34 -12.05 9.16
N LEU A 170 -4.73 -10.83 8.77
CA LEU A 170 -6.06 -10.55 8.20
C LEU A 170 -6.38 -11.37 6.95
N SER A 171 -5.40 -11.59 6.08
CA SER A 171 -5.44 -12.43 4.86
C SER A 171 -5.53 -13.93 5.13
N THR A 172 -5.47 -14.34 6.38
CA THR A 172 -5.69 -15.74 6.82
C THR A 172 -6.85 -15.84 7.80
N TRP A 173 -7.58 -14.74 8.02
CA TRP A 173 -8.55 -14.57 9.09
C TRP A 173 -7.97 -14.95 10.46
N PHE A 174 -6.78 -14.41 10.75
CA PHE A 174 -5.99 -14.74 11.95
C PHE A 174 -5.68 -16.25 12.09
N GLY A 175 -5.50 -16.94 10.97
CA GLY A 175 -5.24 -18.38 10.91
C GLY A 175 -6.49 -19.26 10.99
N ALA A 176 -7.69 -18.69 11.04
CA ALA A 176 -8.93 -19.44 11.14
C ALA A 176 -9.31 -20.20 9.85
N ILE A 177 -8.87 -19.73 8.68
CA ILE A 177 -9.11 -20.43 7.42
C ILE A 177 -8.09 -21.56 7.28
N GLU A 178 -8.57 -22.79 7.07
CA GLU A 178 -7.71 -23.95 6.87
C GLU A 178 -6.92 -23.88 5.55
N PRO A 179 -5.69 -24.42 5.51
CA PRO A 179 -4.93 -24.53 4.27
C PRO A 179 -5.71 -25.29 3.19
N GLY A 180 -5.87 -24.68 2.03
CA GLY A 180 -6.62 -25.25 0.90
C GLY A 180 -7.12 -24.19 -0.07
N PRO A 181 -7.97 -24.57 -1.04
CA PRO A 181 -8.49 -23.66 -2.06
C PRO A 181 -9.19 -22.42 -1.49
N ALA A 182 -9.89 -22.56 -0.35
CA ALA A 182 -10.56 -21.43 0.31
C ALA A 182 -9.56 -20.37 0.80
N LEU A 183 -8.48 -20.78 1.48
CA LEU A 183 -7.44 -19.87 1.92
C LEU A 183 -6.72 -19.22 0.74
N VAL A 184 -6.39 -19.99 -0.29
CA VAL A 184 -5.74 -19.46 -1.52
C VAL A 184 -6.64 -18.42 -2.18
N THR A 185 -7.92 -18.72 -2.36
CA THR A 185 -8.92 -17.80 -2.92
C THR A 185 -8.96 -16.50 -2.15
N TYR A 186 -9.13 -16.59 -0.82
CA TYR A 186 -9.23 -15.42 0.03
C TYR A 186 -7.94 -14.58 -0.01
N ARG A 187 -6.77 -15.22 0.05
CA ARG A 187 -5.48 -14.53 -0.03
C ARG A 187 -5.29 -13.82 -1.37
N VAL A 188 -5.56 -14.48 -2.50
CA VAL A 188 -5.40 -13.89 -3.84
C VAL A 188 -6.25 -12.62 -3.96
N TRP A 189 -7.53 -12.69 -3.59
CA TRP A 189 -8.42 -11.53 -3.66
C TRP A 189 -8.08 -10.44 -2.65
N TRP A 190 -7.70 -10.80 -1.42
CA TRP A 190 -7.27 -9.84 -0.39
C TRP A 190 -6.10 -9.00 -0.88
N HIS A 191 -5.01 -9.65 -1.32
CA HIS A 191 -3.82 -8.93 -1.75
C HIS A 191 -4.06 -8.18 -3.07
N PHE A 192 -4.86 -8.72 -3.98
CA PHE A 192 -5.26 -8.01 -5.20
C PHE A 192 -5.99 -6.70 -4.88
N VAL A 193 -7.02 -6.73 -4.04
CA VAL A 193 -7.80 -5.53 -3.67
C VAL A 193 -6.93 -4.53 -2.91
N ALA A 194 -6.15 -5.00 -1.94
CA ALA A 194 -5.24 -4.14 -1.20
C ALA A 194 -4.24 -3.44 -2.14
N ASN A 195 -3.60 -4.17 -3.05
CA ASN A 195 -2.66 -3.58 -4.00
C ASN A 195 -3.32 -2.69 -5.05
N LEU A 196 -4.56 -2.98 -5.46
CA LEU A 196 -5.32 -2.11 -6.36
C LEU A 196 -5.58 -0.75 -5.70
N VAL A 197 -6.08 -0.76 -4.46
CA VAL A 197 -6.33 0.47 -3.69
C VAL A 197 -5.03 1.23 -3.44
N GLY A 198 -3.97 0.53 -3.02
CA GLY A 198 -2.65 1.14 -2.82
C GLY A 198 -2.11 1.79 -4.10
N THR A 199 -2.23 1.11 -5.24
CA THR A 199 -1.81 1.63 -6.55
C THR A 199 -2.60 2.86 -6.94
N PHE A 200 -3.93 2.85 -6.76
CA PHE A 200 -4.77 4.02 -7.02
C PHE A 200 -4.36 5.24 -6.19
N ILE A 201 -4.08 5.03 -4.89
CA ILE A 201 -3.60 6.09 -4.00
C ILE A 201 -2.25 6.64 -4.48
N LEU A 202 -1.30 5.77 -4.82
CA LEU A 202 0.02 6.15 -5.31
C LEU A 202 -0.08 6.97 -6.60
N VAL A 203 -0.82 6.48 -7.59
CA VAL A 203 -1.04 7.18 -8.88
C VAL A 203 -1.63 8.57 -8.62
N THR A 204 -2.63 8.67 -7.75
CA THR A 204 -3.25 9.95 -7.41
C THR A 204 -2.29 10.90 -6.69
N ALA A 205 -1.48 10.37 -5.75
CA ALA A 205 -0.45 11.15 -5.06
C ALA A 205 0.62 11.67 -6.03
N VAL A 206 1.12 10.82 -6.94
CA VAL A 206 2.13 11.19 -7.95
C VAL A 206 1.56 12.17 -8.98
N TYR A 207 0.32 11.97 -9.41
CA TYR A 207 -0.38 12.88 -10.32
C TYR A 207 -0.48 14.29 -9.71
N HIS A 208 -0.92 14.38 -8.46
CA HIS A 208 -0.97 15.67 -7.76
C HIS A 208 0.43 16.23 -7.52
N LEU A 209 1.41 15.40 -7.19
CA LEU A 209 2.80 15.84 -7.03
C LEU A 209 3.35 16.46 -8.31
N TRP A 210 3.04 15.87 -9.47
CA TRP A 210 3.43 16.40 -10.77
C TRP A 210 2.76 17.74 -11.08
N LYS A 211 1.47 17.90 -10.74
CA LYS A 211 0.76 19.18 -10.85
C LYS A 211 1.30 20.25 -9.88
N GLU A 212 1.71 19.84 -8.69
CA GLU A 212 2.21 20.72 -7.62
C GLU A 212 3.76 20.89 -7.68
N LYS A 213 4.42 20.35 -8.71
CA LYS A 213 5.90 20.24 -8.79
C LYS A 213 6.62 21.58 -8.66
N ARG A 214 6.02 22.67 -9.16
CA ARG A 214 6.64 24.01 -9.13
C ARG A 214 6.81 24.49 -7.69
N ARG A 215 5.73 24.45 -6.90
CA ARG A 215 5.73 24.79 -5.47
C ARG A 215 6.71 23.92 -4.68
N VAL A 216 6.78 22.63 -5.02
CA VAL A 216 7.76 21.72 -4.40
C VAL A 216 9.18 22.16 -4.75
N ARG A 217 9.52 22.38 -6.03
CA ARG A 217 10.86 22.82 -6.47
C ARG A 217 11.29 24.15 -5.84
N GLU A 218 10.40 25.13 -5.77
CA GLU A 218 10.62 26.42 -5.09
C GLU A 218 11.04 26.21 -3.62
N SER A 219 10.40 25.28 -2.89
CA SER A 219 10.78 24.95 -1.51
C SER A 219 12.18 24.34 -1.36
N TYR A 220 12.78 23.88 -2.46
CA TYR A 220 14.17 23.40 -2.51
C TYR A 220 15.16 24.44 -3.08
N GLY A 221 14.72 25.68 -3.33
CA GLY A 221 15.54 26.72 -3.97
C GLY A 221 15.84 26.43 -5.45
N LEU A 222 15.02 25.58 -6.10
CA LEU A 222 15.18 25.18 -7.50
C LEU A 222 14.24 26.01 -8.39
N VAL A 223 14.43 27.32 -8.44
CA VAL A 223 13.71 28.22 -9.35
C VAL A 223 14.51 28.30 -10.66
N GLU A 224 13.89 27.95 -11.78
CA GLU A 224 14.52 28.09 -13.10
C GLU A 224 14.36 29.54 -13.59
N PRO A 225 15.38 30.17 -14.20
CA PRO A 225 15.30 31.54 -14.70
C PRO A 225 14.14 31.78 -15.67
N GLY A 226 13.73 30.76 -16.43
CA GLY A 226 12.61 30.85 -17.38
C GLY A 226 11.22 30.88 -16.76
N ASP A 227 11.05 30.39 -15.52
CA ASP A 227 9.75 30.39 -14.84
C ASP A 227 9.35 31.80 -14.38
N VAL A 228 10.34 32.66 -14.12
CA VAL A 228 10.12 34.06 -13.69
C VAL A 228 9.63 34.93 -14.85
N ALA A 229 10.14 34.68 -16.07
CA ALA A 229 9.75 35.41 -17.27
C ALA A 229 8.29 35.13 -17.67
N ALA A 230 7.84 33.87 -17.58
CA ALA A 230 6.46 33.51 -17.91
C ALA A 230 5.41 34.07 -16.90
N THR A 231 5.81 34.30 -15.64
CA THR A 231 4.95 34.96 -14.65
C THR A 231 4.94 36.48 -14.77
N ALA A 232 6.03 37.10 -15.25
CA ALA A 232 6.08 38.55 -15.44
C ALA A 232 5.18 39.01 -16.60
N ASP A 233 5.07 38.19 -17.65
CA ASP A 233 4.25 38.47 -18.84
C ASP A 233 2.72 38.36 -18.59
N ALA A 234 2.32 37.56 -17.60
CA ALA A 234 0.90 37.43 -17.22
C ALA A 234 0.39 38.58 -16.33
N SER A 235 1.28 39.47 -15.92
CA SER A 235 0.99 40.68 -15.15
C SER A 235 1.15 41.95 -15.99
N GLU A 236 0.83 41.87 -17.29
CA GLU A 236 0.61 43.05 -18.12
C GLU A 236 -0.56 43.86 -17.51
N PRO A 237 -0.39 45.18 -17.28
CA PRO A 237 -1.31 45.94 -16.46
C PRO A 237 -2.65 46.10 -17.17
N LEU A 238 -3.71 45.55 -16.56
CA LEU A 238 -5.08 46.03 -16.77
C LEU A 238 -5.04 47.55 -16.62
N SER A 239 -5.24 48.22 -17.75
CA SER A 239 -5.27 49.68 -17.83
C SER A 239 -6.32 50.22 -16.88
N PRO A 240 -6.09 51.39 -16.25
CA PRO A 240 -7.03 52.01 -15.34
C PRO A 240 -8.19 52.59 -16.15
N HIS A 241 -9.16 51.75 -16.51
CA HIS A 241 -10.47 52.25 -16.88
C HIS A 241 -11.20 52.58 -15.58
N GLY A 242 -11.17 53.87 -15.25
CA GLY A 242 -12.06 54.44 -14.27
C GLY A 242 -13.49 54.28 -14.73
N GLU A 243 -14.32 53.75 -13.85
CA GLU A 243 -15.73 54.04 -13.81
C GLU A 243 -16.12 54.07 -12.33
N ASP A 244 -16.52 55.26 -11.92
CA ASP A 244 -17.15 55.56 -10.65
C ASP A 244 -18.35 54.65 -10.45
N ASP A 245 -18.46 53.97 -9.31
CA ASP A 245 -19.77 53.56 -8.83
C ASP A 245 -19.84 53.50 -7.28
N PRO A 246 -20.98 53.90 -6.69
CA PRO A 246 -21.09 54.28 -5.30
C PRO A 246 -21.39 53.10 -4.36
N ALA A 247 -20.99 53.27 -3.11
CA ALA A 247 -21.38 52.44 -1.97
C ALA A 247 -22.84 52.73 -1.53
N PRO A 248 -23.37 52.05 -0.49
CA PRO A 248 -23.51 50.61 -0.28
C PRO A 248 -24.98 50.25 0.07
N ALA A 249 -25.37 48.97 -0.02
CA ALA A 249 -26.61 48.47 0.59
C ALA A 249 -26.30 47.38 1.62
N ASP A 250 -26.59 47.74 2.87
CA ASP A 250 -26.60 46.94 4.08
C ASP A 250 -27.82 46.03 4.06
N ASP A 251 -27.64 44.72 3.91
CA ASP A 251 -28.70 43.72 4.11
C ASP A 251 -28.23 42.70 5.15
N GLY A 252 -28.45 43.09 6.41
CA GLY A 252 -28.48 42.17 7.54
C GLY A 252 -29.64 41.18 7.39
N LEU A 253 -29.33 39.91 7.11
CA LEU A 253 -30.27 38.82 7.31
C LEU A 253 -29.64 37.70 8.15
N SER A 254 -30.19 37.62 9.36
CA SER A 254 -30.10 36.54 10.34
C SER A 254 -30.08 35.16 9.68
N ARG A 255 -29.10 34.33 10.05
CA ARG A 255 -29.17 32.90 9.81
C ARG A 255 -29.35 32.18 11.14
N ALA A 256 -30.58 31.71 11.30
CA ALA A 256 -31.10 30.95 12.42
C ALA A 256 -30.30 29.68 12.70
N GLU A 257 -30.25 29.37 13.99
CA GLU A 257 -29.78 28.16 14.62
C GLU A 257 -30.56 26.96 14.09
N ASN A 258 -29.85 25.99 13.50
CA ASN A 258 -30.39 24.67 13.16
C ASN A 258 -29.86 23.66 14.18
N GLU A 259 -30.60 23.50 15.27
CA GLU A 259 -30.43 22.40 16.21
C GLU A 259 -31.22 21.18 15.69
N PRO A 260 -30.60 20.02 15.43
CA PRO A 260 -31.34 18.83 15.02
C PRO A 260 -32.04 18.16 16.21
N PRO A 261 -33.23 17.54 16.01
CA PRO A 261 -34.02 16.95 17.08
C PRO A 261 -33.36 15.69 17.65
N ARG A 262 -33.36 15.59 18.98
CA ARG A 262 -33.15 14.35 19.74
C ARG A 262 -34.19 13.31 19.32
N VAL A 263 -33.72 12.19 18.80
CA VAL A 263 -34.56 11.00 18.59
C VAL A 263 -34.41 10.12 19.83
N ASP A 264 -35.49 10.02 20.59
CA ASP A 264 -35.65 9.07 21.68
C ASP A 264 -35.76 7.64 21.13
N ALA A 265 -34.90 6.74 21.62
CA ALA A 265 -34.94 5.32 21.31
C ALA A 265 -35.88 4.60 22.29
N PRO A 266 -36.89 3.84 21.83
CA PRO A 266 -37.66 2.99 22.71
C PRO A 266 -36.93 1.68 23.03
N ALA A 267 -37.08 1.29 24.28
CA ALA A 267 -36.64 0.04 24.87
C ALA A 267 -37.57 -1.15 24.52
N HIS A 268 -37.02 -2.34 24.75
CA HIS A 268 -37.66 -3.65 24.97
C HIS A 268 -38.08 -4.52 23.78
N ALA A 269 -37.47 -5.72 23.74
CA ALA A 269 -38.12 -7.05 23.76
C ALA A 269 -37.02 -8.09 23.50
N ASP A 270 -36.38 -8.68 24.51
CA ASP A 270 -36.76 -9.95 25.17
C ASP A 270 -37.62 -10.91 24.33
N GLY A 271 -37.07 -12.09 24.03
CA GLY A 271 -37.64 -13.06 23.11
C GLY A 271 -36.72 -14.24 22.80
N SER A 272 -36.38 -15.04 23.80
CA SER A 272 -36.13 -16.50 23.63
C SER A 272 -37.40 -17.23 24.08
N PRO A 273 -37.86 -18.31 23.42
CA PRO A 273 -37.17 -19.61 23.59
C PRO A 273 -37.38 -20.69 22.49
N ARG A 274 -36.72 -21.85 22.72
CA ARG A 274 -36.96 -23.24 22.23
C ARG A 274 -36.48 -23.56 20.79
N ALA A 275 -35.57 -24.52 20.56
CA ALA A 275 -35.49 -25.97 20.90
C ALA A 275 -36.20 -26.85 19.85
N GLU A 276 -35.40 -27.63 19.11
CA GLU A 276 -35.67 -28.85 18.30
C GLU A 276 -34.30 -29.17 17.67
N GLU A 277 -33.49 -30.15 18.07
CA GLU A 277 -33.66 -31.61 18.07
C GLU A 277 -34.14 -32.13 16.70
N ASP A 278 -33.20 -32.52 15.81
CA ASP A 278 -33.28 -33.83 15.17
C ASP A 278 -32.06 -34.25 14.32
N ALA A 279 -31.79 -35.55 14.43
CA ALA A 279 -31.32 -36.52 13.43
C ALA A 279 -29.92 -36.39 12.77
N ALA A 280 -29.01 -37.18 13.34
CA ALA A 280 -28.25 -38.25 12.68
C ALA A 280 -28.17 -38.28 11.13
N HIS A 281 -26.94 -38.11 10.60
CA HIS A 281 -26.48 -38.89 9.47
C HIS A 281 -25.02 -39.34 9.69
N ALA A 282 -24.86 -40.65 9.85
CA ALA A 282 -23.59 -41.35 9.79
C ALA A 282 -23.23 -41.56 8.32
N ASP A 283 -22.12 -40.98 7.87
CA ASP A 283 -21.50 -41.28 6.58
C ASP A 283 -20.07 -41.78 6.76
N ASP A 284 -19.93 -43.08 6.48
CA ASP A 284 -18.85 -43.75 5.75
C ASP A 284 -17.37 -43.45 6.09
N PRO A 285 -16.70 -44.29 6.92
CA PRO A 285 -15.26 -44.20 7.17
C PRO A 285 -14.38 -44.90 6.11
N SER A 286 -14.87 -45.22 4.90
CA SER A 286 -14.11 -46.00 3.91
C SER A 286 -13.54 -45.26 2.70
N ARG A 287 -13.67 -43.93 2.59
CA ARG A 287 -12.95 -43.15 1.57
C ARG A 287 -11.51 -42.86 1.98
N VAL A 288 -10.68 -43.88 1.77
CA VAL A 288 -9.22 -43.81 1.63
C VAL A 288 -8.88 -42.88 0.47
N LEU A 289 -8.66 -41.60 0.76
CA LEU A 289 -7.90 -40.71 -0.14
C LEU A 289 -6.43 -40.86 0.22
N ALA A 290 -5.66 -41.32 -0.76
CA ALA A 290 -4.21 -41.41 -0.71
C ALA A 290 -3.59 -40.05 -0.27
N PRO A 291 -2.48 -40.06 0.47
CA PRO A 291 -1.83 -38.84 0.89
C PRO A 291 -1.40 -38.04 -0.35
N ALA A 292 -1.99 -36.86 -0.52
CA ALA A 292 -1.47 -35.84 -1.41
C ALA A 292 -0.03 -35.57 -0.99
N LYS A 293 0.91 -35.97 -1.85
CA LYS A 293 2.31 -35.64 -1.71
C LYS A 293 2.44 -34.13 -1.78
N HIS A 294 2.75 -33.52 -0.63
CA HIS A 294 3.08 -32.11 -0.53
C HIS A 294 4.20 -31.75 -1.52
N LEU A 295 3.87 -30.85 -2.44
CA LEU A 295 4.77 -29.97 -3.17
C LEU A 295 4.44 -28.55 -2.71
#